data_AF-A0A4R4D3N9-F1
#
_entry.id   AF-A0A4R4D3N9-F1
#
_cell.length_a   1.000
_cell.length_b   1.000
_cell.length_c   1.000
_cell.angle_alpha   90.00
_cell.angle_beta   90.00
_cell.angle_gamma   90.00
#
_symmetry.space_group_name_H-M   'P 1'
#
loop_
_entity.id
_entity.type
_entity.pdbx_description
1 polymer ?
#
loop_
_entity_poly.entity_id
_entity_poly.type
_entity_poly.pdbx_seq_one_letter_code
_entity_poly.pdbx_strand_id
1 'polypeptide(L)'
;MAQAAQINPRILSWARETAGLSLEEAAEKLAQAERGERAVPTGMLEKAVAVYRRPLIAFYLPEPPRRAPKTEDFRTVARAPSPRGDAMLDALVRDVRARQQLLKDALLDDEEFEPLPFVATSTMSEGAPAIAAKIRKTLGVTQADQRRAANNTTLFKLLRAATERAGI
;
A
#
# COMPACT_ATOMS: atom_id res chain seq x y z
N MET A 1 -33.07 -8.06 -15.44
CA MET A 1 -32.41 -9.30 -15.93
C MET A 1 -30.94 -9.18 -15.59
N ALA A 2 -30.35 -10.15 -14.88
CA ALA A 2 -28.94 -10.08 -14.48
C ALA A 2 -28.05 -10.31 -15.71
N GLN A 3 -27.34 -9.27 -16.15
CA GLN A 3 -26.41 -9.35 -17.29
C GLN A 3 -25.17 -10.14 -16.85
N ALA A 4 -24.98 -11.32 -17.42
CA ALA A 4 -23.82 -12.15 -17.09
C ALA A 4 -22.57 -11.52 -17.72
N ALA A 5 -21.62 -11.09 -16.89
CA ALA A 5 -20.33 -10.64 -17.37
C ALA A 5 -19.53 -11.87 -17.84
N GLN A 6 -19.00 -11.83 -19.06
CA GLN A 6 -18.08 -12.85 -19.56
C GLN A 6 -16.70 -12.59 -18.94
N ILE A 7 -16.53 -13.08 -17.70
CA ILE A 7 -15.31 -12.92 -16.91
C ILE A 7 -14.32 -14.02 -17.28
N ASN A 8 -13.05 -13.68 -17.38
CA ASN A 8 -11.99 -14.66 -17.58
C ASN A 8 -11.90 -15.59 -16.34
N PRO A 9 -12.07 -16.92 -16.49
CA PRO A 9 -11.95 -17.86 -15.38
C PRO A 9 -10.60 -17.78 -14.64
N ARG A 10 -9.51 -17.48 -15.37
CA ARG A 10 -8.17 -17.33 -14.77
C ARG A 10 -8.10 -16.16 -13.79
N ILE A 11 -8.90 -15.11 -13.98
CA ILE A 11 -8.98 -13.99 -13.05
C ILE A 11 -9.68 -14.39 -11.75
N LEU A 12 -10.70 -15.23 -11.82
CA LEU A 12 -11.41 -15.72 -10.64
C LEU A 12 -10.47 -16.58 -9.77
N SER A 13 -9.76 -17.53 -10.39
CA SER A 13 -8.78 -18.36 -9.68
C SER A 13 -7.64 -17.52 -9.10
N TRP A 14 -7.11 -16.57 -9.86
CA TRP A 14 -6.11 -15.62 -9.36
C TRP A 14 -6.63 -14.84 -8.14
N ALA A 15 -7.86 -14.31 -8.20
CA ALA A 15 -8.43 -13.51 -7.12
C ALA A 15 -8.59 -14.34 -5.84
N ARG A 16 -9.06 -15.59 -5.96
CA ARG A 16 -9.23 -16.52 -4.85
C ARG A 16 -7.90 -16.93 -4.22
N GLU A 17 -6.95 -17.39 -5.02
CA GLU A 17 -5.65 -17.87 -4.53
C GLU A 17 -4.87 -16.76 -3.84
N THR A 18 -4.89 -15.55 -4.42
CA THR A 18 -4.22 -14.39 -3.83
C THR A 18 -4.99 -13.80 -2.64
N ALA A 19 -6.23 -14.24 -2.39
CA ALA A 19 -6.95 -13.99 -1.14
C ALA A 19 -6.65 -15.06 -0.07
N GLY A 20 -5.78 -16.03 -0.37
CA GLY A 20 -5.42 -17.11 0.55
C GLY A 20 -6.54 -18.11 0.76
N LEU A 21 -7.47 -18.24 -0.19
CA LEU A 21 -8.62 -19.13 -0.12
C LEU A 21 -8.42 -20.37 -0.99
N SER A 22 -8.79 -21.54 -0.46
CA SER A 22 -8.81 -22.78 -1.22
C SER A 22 -10.05 -22.86 -2.14
N LEU A 23 -10.07 -23.82 -3.06
CA LEU A 23 -11.23 -24.01 -3.95
C LEU A 23 -12.46 -24.49 -3.17
N GLU A 24 -12.26 -25.30 -2.13
CA GLU A 24 -13.31 -25.80 -1.23
C GLU A 24 -13.96 -24.67 -0.43
N GLU A 25 -13.20 -23.60 -0.16
CA GLU A 25 -13.67 -22.41 0.52
C GLU A 25 -14.43 -21.46 -0.42
N ALA A 26 -14.39 -21.71 -1.74
CA ALA A 26 -15.20 -20.99 -2.71
C ALA A 26 -16.61 -21.58 -2.83
N ALA A 27 -17.60 -20.73 -3.08
CA ALA A 27 -18.95 -21.22 -3.38
C ALA A 27 -18.93 -22.10 -4.64
N GLU A 28 -19.69 -23.20 -4.64
CA GLU A 28 -19.71 -24.18 -5.74
C GLU A 28 -19.95 -23.53 -7.12
N LYS A 29 -20.87 -22.57 -7.20
CA LYS A 29 -21.17 -21.81 -8.42
C LYS A 29 -19.97 -20.99 -8.93
N LEU A 30 -19.12 -20.51 -8.02
CA LEU A 30 -17.91 -19.76 -8.34
C LEU A 30 -16.79 -20.72 -8.78
N ALA A 31 -16.69 -21.89 -8.15
CA ALA A 31 -15.79 -22.96 -8.59
C ALA A 31 -16.12 -23.47 -10.01
N GLN A 32 -17.42 -23.61 -10.36
CA GLN A 32 -17.86 -23.90 -11.73
C GLN A 32 -17.44 -22.79 -12.71
N ALA A 33 -17.56 -21.53 -12.31
CA ALA A 33 -17.12 -20.40 -13.13
C ALA A 33 -15.59 -20.33 -13.31
N GLU A 34 -14.81 -20.70 -12.29
CA GLU A 34 -13.34 -20.86 -12.40
C GLU A 34 -12.94 -21.95 -13.40
N ARG A 35 -13.79 -22.97 -13.60
CA ARG A 35 -13.59 -24.00 -14.63
C ARG A 35 -14.14 -23.61 -16.00
N GLY A 36 -14.77 -22.44 -16.13
CA GLY A 36 -15.41 -21.99 -17.37
C GLY A 36 -16.73 -22.67 -17.69
N GLU A 37 -17.30 -23.43 -16.74
CA GLU A 37 -18.54 -24.19 -16.92
C GLU A 37 -19.78 -23.29 -16.87
N ARG A 38 -19.64 -22.06 -16.37
CA ARG A 38 -20.75 -21.12 -16.19
C ARG A 38 -20.28 -19.67 -16.15
N ALA A 39 -21.11 -18.76 -16.65
CA ALA A 39 -20.91 -17.32 -16.47
C ALA A 39 -21.22 -16.86 -15.03
N VAL A 40 -20.51 -15.84 -14.56
CA VAL A 40 -20.70 -15.28 -13.21
C VAL A 40 -21.80 -14.22 -13.24
N PRO A 41 -22.88 -14.36 -12.45
CA PRO A 41 -23.87 -13.28 -12.28
C PRO A 41 -23.26 -12.07 -11.58
N THR A 42 -23.68 -10.84 -11.93
CA THR A 42 -23.14 -9.59 -11.36
C THR A 42 -23.19 -9.56 -9.83
N GLY A 43 -24.30 -10.00 -9.21
CA GLY A 43 -24.41 -10.04 -7.74
C GLY A 43 -23.50 -11.08 -7.07
N MET A 44 -23.01 -12.08 -7.80
CA MET A 44 -21.96 -12.99 -7.32
C MET A 44 -20.58 -12.33 -7.42
N LEU A 45 -20.36 -11.52 -8.45
CA LEU A 45 -19.13 -10.76 -8.62
C LEU A 45 -18.92 -9.73 -7.50
N GLU A 46 -19.97 -9.03 -7.08
CA GLU A 46 -19.92 -8.11 -5.93
C GLU A 46 -19.51 -8.81 -4.63
N LYS A 47 -20.03 -10.02 -4.40
CA LYS A 47 -19.62 -10.86 -3.27
C LYS A 47 -18.17 -11.30 -3.40
N ALA A 48 -17.74 -11.69 -4.60
CA ALA A 48 -16.35 -12.05 -4.86
C ALA A 48 -15.39 -10.87 -4.61
N VAL A 49 -15.76 -9.64 -5.00
CA VAL A 49 -15.00 -8.41 -4.69
C VAL A 49 -14.80 -8.25 -3.18
N ALA A 50 -15.87 -8.40 -2.39
CA ALA A 50 -15.82 -8.25 -0.94
C ALA A 50 -14.98 -9.34 -0.27
N VAL A 51 -15.15 -10.60 -0.69
CA VAL A 51 -14.46 -11.76 -0.10
C VAL A 51 -12.99 -11.82 -0.51
N TYR A 52 -12.69 -11.61 -1.80
CA TYR A 52 -11.33 -11.71 -2.34
C TYR A 52 -10.52 -10.44 -2.17
N ARG A 53 -11.15 -9.33 -1.75
CA ARG A 53 -10.50 -8.03 -1.54
C ARG A 53 -9.73 -7.58 -2.79
N ARG A 54 -10.35 -7.77 -3.97
CA ARG A 54 -9.86 -7.33 -5.28
C ARG A 54 -10.80 -6.26 -5.84
N PRO A 55 -10.27 -5.19 -6.44
CA PRO A 55 -11.13 -4.17 -7.02
C PRO A 55 -11.96 -4.76 -8.16
N LEU A 56 -13.22 -4.32 -8.28
CA LEU A 56 -14.16 -4.84 -9.27
C LEU A 56 -13.57 -4.83 -10.70
N ILE A 57 -12.86 -3.75 -11.05
CA ILE A 57 -12.25 -3.59 -12.37
C ILE A 57 -11.22 -4.69 -12.70
N ALA A 58 -10.56 -5.28 -11.68
CA ALA A 58 -9.61 -6.37 -11.92
C ALA A 58 -10.29 -7.61 -12.50
N PHE A 59 -11.59 -7.82 -12.22
CA PHE A 59 -12.36 -8.94 -12.77
C PHE A 59 -12.65 -8.84 -14.26
N TYR A 60 -12.48 -7.65 -14.84
CA TYR A 60 -12.68 -7.39 -16.27
C TYR A 60 -11.36 -7.37 -17.05
N LEU A 61 -10.23 -7.67 -16.41
CA LEU A 61 -8.95 -7.77 -17.10
C LEU A 61 -8.89 -9.02 -17.99
N PRO A 62 -8.25 -8.92 -19.17
CA PRO A 62 -8.12 -10.04 -20.10
C PRO A 62 -7.22 -11.14 -19.54
N GLU A 63 -6.31 -10.82 -18.61
CA GLU A 63 -5.41 -11.77 -17.96
C GLU A 63 -5.04 -11.31 -16.53
N PRO A 64 -4.67 -12.24 -15.62
CA PRO A 64 -4.22 -11.89 -14.28
C PRO A 64 -3.09 -10.85 -14.30
N PRO A 65 -3.21 -9.77 -13.51
CA PRO A 65 -2.17 -8.75 -13.47
C PRO A 65 -0.88 -9.36 -12.92
N ARG A 66 0.25 -8.85 -13.41
CA ARG A 66 1.58 -9.23 -12.91
C ARG A 66 1.62 -9.00 -11.41
N ARG A 67 2.14 -9.99 -10.67
CA ARG A 67 2.36 -9.83 -9.23
C ARG A 67 3.41 -8.74 -9.04
N ALA A 68 3.04 -7.67 -8.33
CA ALA A 68 4.00 -6.69 -7.87
C ALA A 68 5.05 -7.40 -6.99
N PRO A 69 6.32 -6.99 -7.04
CA PRO A 69 7.33 -7.51 -6.12
C PRO A 69 6.82 -7.31 -4.69
N LYS A 70 6.83 -8.38 -3.90
CA LYS A 70 6.49 -8.28 -2.48
C LYS A 70 7.47 -7.32 -1.84
N THR A 71 6.94 -6.41 -1.04
CA THR A 71 7.77 -5.59 -0.15
C THR A 71 8.38 -6.52 0.88
N GLU A 72 9.63 -6.25 1.24
CA GLU A 72 10.33 -7.01 2.27
C GLU A 72 9.50 -7.05 3.55
N ASP A 73 9.21 -8.26 4.02
CA ASP A 73 8.45 -8.49 5.25
C ASP A 73 9.45 -8.68 6.39
N PHE A 74 9.66 -7.62 7.17
CA PHE A 74 10.56 -7.63 8.31
C PHE A 74 9.88 -8.05 9.61
N ARG A 75 8.67 -8.61 9.57
CA ARG A 75 7.98 -9.04 10.79
C ARG A 75 8.70 -10.23 11.41
N THR A 76 9.17 -10.06 12.64
CA THR A 76 9.60 -11.17 13.50
C THR A 76 8.37 -11.86 14.07
N VAL A 77 7.94 -12.96 13.46
CA VAL A 77 6.77 -13.74 13.91
C VAL A 77 7.21 -15.04 14.58
N ALA A 78 6.63 -15.35 15.75
CA ALA A 78 6.93 -16.59 16.48
C ALA A 78 6.45 -17.86 15.72
N ARG A 79 5.49 -17.70 14.80
CA ARG A 79 4.98 -18.74 13.91
C ARG A 79 4.74 -18.13 12.53
N ALA A 80 4.96 -18.93 11.48
CA ALA A 80 4.61 -18.54 10.12
C ALA A 80 3.15 -18.06 10.05
N PRO A 81 2.86 -16.93 9.38
CA PRO A 81 1.50 -16.45 9.21
C PRO A 81 0.68 -17.42 8.38
N SER A 82 -0.64 -17.43 8.57
CA SER A 82 -1.53 -18.20 7.70
C SER A 82 -1.66 -17.55 6.32
N PRO A 83 -1.96 -18.31 5.25
CA PRO A 83 -2.19 -17.75 3.92
C PRO A 83 -3.25 -16.65 3.88
N ARG A 84 -4.33 -16.82 4.66
CA ARG A 84 -5.38 -15.79 4.82
C ARG A 84 -4.87 -14.55 5.54
N GLY A 85 -4.05 -14.71 6.58
CA GLY A 85 -3.47 -13.60 7.33
C GLY A 85 -2.56 -12.73 6.44
N ASP A 86 -1.70 -13.36 5.66
CA ASP A 86 -0.85 -12.65 4.70
C ASP A 86 -1.66 -12.01 3.57
N ALA A 87 -2.67 -12.69 3.05
CA ALA A 87 -3.55 -12.11 2.03
C ALA A 87 -4.32 -10.88 2.55
N MET A 88 -4.72 -10.88 3.83
CA MET A 88 -5.35 -9.73 4.47
C MET A 88 -4.39 -8.55 4.62
N LEU A 89 -3.13 -8.81 5.01
CA LEU A 89 -2.10 -7.78 5.05
C LEU A 89 -1.82 -7.22 3.65
N ASP A 90 -1.68 -8.09 2.64
CA ASP A 90 -1.50 -7.69 1.24
C ASP A 90 -2.68 -6.86 0.72
N ALA A 91 -3.90 -7.13 1.18
CA ALA A 91 -5.08 -6.32 0.88
C ALA A 91 -5.02 -4.94 1.53
N LEU A 92 -4.65 -4.87 2.81
CA LEU A 92 -4.49 -3.61 3.52
C LEU A 92 -3.39 -2.74 2.91
N VAL A 93 -2.24 -3.33 2.59
CA VAL A 93 -1.12 -2.61 1.95
C VAL A 93 -1.53 -2.05 0.59
N ARG A 94 -2.25 -2.83 -0.23
CA ARG A 94 -2.78 -2.34 -1.52
C ARG A 94 -3.75 -1.17 -1.35
N ASP A 95 -4.66 -1.26 -0.38
CA ASP A 95 -5.64 -0.21 -0.08
C ASP A 95 -4.95 1.09 0.36
N VAL A 96 -4.01 1.01 1.29
CA VAL A 96 -3.21 2.16 1.75
C VAL A 96 -2.41 2.77 0.61
N ARG A 97 -1.77 1.95 -0.23
CA ARG A 97 -1.02 2.44 -1.40
C ARG A 97 -1.90 3.11 -2.43
N ALA A 98 -3.09 2.58 -2.70
CA ALA A 98 -4.03 3.20 -3.62
C ALA A 98 -4.45 4.59 -3.11
N ARG A 99 -4.75 4.73 -1.81
CA ARG A 99 -5.05 6.03 -1.20
C ARG A 99 -3.86 6.99 -1.23
N GLN A 100 -2.67 6.49 -0.90
CA GLN A 100 -1.44 7.29 -0.94
C GLN A 100 -1.16 7.79 -2.35
N GLN A 101 -1.34 6.94 -3.36
CA GLN A 101 -1.15 7.31 -4.76
C GLN A 101 -2.19 8.36 -5.18
N LEU A 102 -3.47 8.17 -4.82
CA LEU A 102 -4.51 9.15 -5.12
C LEU A 102 -4.23 10.51 -4.48
N LEU A 103 -3.79 10.54 -3.21
CA LEU A 103 -3.40 11.78 -2.55
C LEU A 103 -2.20 12.43 -3.25
N LYS A 104 -1.19 11.63 -3.60
CA LYS A 104 -0.02 12.11 -4.32
C LYS A 104 -0.39 12.71 -5.67
N ASP A 105 -1.22 12.03 -6.45
CA ASP A 105 -1.66 12.50 -7.77
C ASP A 105 -2.44 13.82 -7.61
N ALA A 106 -3.35 13.90 -6.65
CA ALA A 106 -4.07 15.14 -6.35
C ALA A 106 -3.15 16.31 -5.93
N LEU A 107 -2.09 16.04 -5.18
CA LEU A 107 -1.10 17.07 -4.79
C LEU A 107 -0.17 17.47 -5.94
N LEU A 108 0.09 16.57 -6.89
CA LEU A 108 0.90 16.87 -8.08
C LEU A 108 0.13 17.68 -9.13
N ASP A 109 -1.19 17.49 -9.18
CA ASP A 109 -2.09 18.27 -10.03
C ASP A 109 -2.41 19.66 -9.44
N ASP A 110 -2.02 19.92 -8.19
CA ASP A 110 -2.20 21.21 -7.54
C ASP A 110 -1.13 22.21 -8.02
N GLU A 111 -1.54 23.18 -8.84
CA GLU A 111 -0.67 24.22 -9.39
C GLU A 111 -0.09 25.16 -8.30
N GLU A 112 -0.69 25.19 -7.10
CA GLU A 112 -0.21 25.97 -5.96
C GLU A 112 0.81 25.20 -5.11
N PHE A 113 1.18 23.97 -5.49
CA PHE A 113 2.16 23.18 -4.77
C PHE A 113 3.58 23.74 -4.94
N GLU A 114 4.10 24.33 -3.86
CA GLU A 114 5.49 24.79 -3.80
C GLU A 114 6.40 23.67 -3.25
N PRO A 115 7.40 23.19 -4.02
CA PRO A 115 8.30 22.15 -3.56
C PRO A 115 9.17 22.64 -2.41
N LEU A 116 9.36 21.77 -1.41
CA LEU A 116 10.23 22.10 -0.29
C LEU A 116 11.68 22.30 -0.78
N PRO A 117 12.33 23.44 -0.44
CA PRO A 117 13.59 23.87 -1.08
C PRO A 117 14.80 23.00 -0.74
N PHE A 118 14.66 22.05 0.19
CA PHE A 118 15.71 21.13 0.62
C PHE A 118 15.54 19.71 0.07
N VAL A 119 14.45 19.44 -0.66
CA VAL A 119 14.24 18.12 -1.29
C VAL A 119 15.15 17.99 -2.51
N ALA A 120 15.80 16.83 -2.64
CA ALA A 120 16.75 16.53 -3.72
C ALA A 120 17.99 17.46 -3.81
N THR A 121 18.32 18.23 -2.77
CA THR A 121 19.47 19.16 -2.78
C THR A 121 20.77 18.60 -2.18
N SER A 122 20.82 17.31 -1.87
CA SER A 122 21.98 16.67 -1.24
C SER A 122 22.33 15.34 -1.90
N THR A 123 23.63 15.06 -2.01
CA THR A 123 24.19 13.85 -2.61
C THR A 123 25.09 13.11 -1.62
N MET A 124 25.27 11.80 -1.80
CA MET A 124 26.12 10.99 -0.90
C MET A 124 27.59 11.43 -0.90
N SER A 125 28.07 12.05 -1.99
CA SER A 125 29.43 12.59 -2.11
C SER A 125 29.73 13.74 -1.14
N GLU A 126 28.73 14.41 -0.59
CA GLU A 126 28.92 15.53 0.35
C GLU A 126 29.34 15.07 1.75
N GLY A 127 29.12 13.79 2.07
CA GLY A 127 29.45 13.20 3.35
C GLY A 127 28.45 13.51 4.47
N ALA A 128 28.38 12.61 5.45
CA ALA A 128 27.41 12.69 6.54
C ALA A 128 27.47 14.00 7.36
N PRO A 129 28.65 14.60 7.69
CA PRO A 129 28.69 15.84 8.46
C PRO A 129 28.03 17.03 7.75
N ALA A 130 28.26 17.17 6.44
CA ALA A 130 27.68 18.26 5.65
C ALA A 130 26.16 18.12 5.53
N ILE A 131 25.68 16.91 5.27
CA ILE A 131 24.24 16.61 5.20
C ILE A 131 23.57 16.86 6.56
N ALA A 132 24.20 16.42 7.66
CA ALA A 132 23.68 16.67 9.01
C ALA A 132 23.59 18.16 9.33
N ALA A 133 24.54 18.98 8.87
CA ALA A 133 24.48 20.43 9.02
C ALA A 133 23.32 21.05 8.21
N LYS A 134 23.10 20.61 6.97
CA LYS A 134 21.95 21.01 6.15
C LYS A 134 20.62 20.66 6.84
N ILE A 135 20.46 19.42 7.32
CA ILE A 135 19.24 18.99 8.02
C ILE A 135 18.98 19.85 9.26
N ARG A 136 20.01 20.11 10.08
CA ARG A 136 19.87 20.98 11.26
C ARG A 136 19.46 22.40 10.88
N LYS A 137 20.04 22.94 9.81
CA LYS A 137 19.68 24.27 9.28
C LYS A 137 18.23 24.31 8.84
N THR A 138 17.76 23.30 8.10
CA THR A 138 16.35 23.18 7.67
C THR A 138 15.39 23.07 8.85
N LEU A 139 15.70 22.23 9.84
CA LEU A 139 14.85 22.02 11.00
C LEU A 139 14.90 23.18 12.02
N GLY A 140 15.92 24.04 11.95
CA GLY A 140 16.18 25.07 12.95
C GLY A 140 16.51 24.50 14.33
N VAL A 141 17.05 23.28 14.41
CA VAL A 141 17.37 22.58 15.67
C VAL A 141 18.88 22.52 15.87
N THR A 142 19.36 23.17 16.93
CA THR A 142 20.79 23.17 17.29
C THR A 142 21.17 21.93 18.11
N GLN A 143 22.47 21.70 18.28
CA GLN A 143 22.95 20.67 19.22
C GLN A 143 22.57 21.01 20.67
N ALA A 144 22.51 22.30 21.03
CA ALA A 144 22.13 22.72 22.37
C ALA A 144 20.66 22.37 22.67
N ASP A 145 19.76 22.58 21.69
CA ASP A 145 18.34 22.22 21.83
C ASP A 145 18.15 20.72 22.03
N GLN A 146 18.91 19.90 21.28
CA GLN A 146 18.89 18.45 21.43
C GLN A 146 19.41 18.01 22.80
N ARG A 147 20.50 18.61 23.28
CA ARG A 147 21.08 18.30 24.61
C ARG A 147 20.20 18.76 25.77
N ARG A 148 19.33 19.75 25.55
CA ARG A 148 18.34 20.20 26.55
C ARG A 148 17.15 19.26 26.68
N ALA A 149 16.91 18.37 25.71
CA ALA A 149 15.85 17.38 25.82
C ALA A 149 16.19 16.38 26.94
N ALA A 150 15.31 16.27 27.93
CA ALA A 150 15.54 15.45 29.12
C ALA A 150 15.55 13.93 28.82
N ASN A 151 14.88 13.50 27.74
CA ASN A 151 14.72 12.10 27.36
C ASN A 151 14.32 11.94 25.90
N ASN A 152 14.32 10.70 25.41
CA ASN A 152 13.95 10.37 24.03
C ASN A 152 12.56 10.88 23.63
N THR A 153 11.59 10.88 24.54
CA THR A 153 10.23 11.36 24.26
C THR A 153 10.20 12.86 24.01
N THR A 154 10.90 13.65 24.83
CA THR A 154 11.00 15.11 24.64
C THR A 154 11.80 15.48 23.41
N LEU A 155 12.87 14.74 23.11
CA LEU A 155 13.63 14.90 21.88
C LEU A 155 12.79 14.59 20.64
N PHE A 156 12.03 13.50 20.66
CA PHE A 156 11.12 13.13 19.57
C PHE A 156 10.07 14.21 19.33
N LYS A 157 9.46 14.75 20.40
CA LYS A 157 8.49 15.87 20.29
C LYS A 157 9.11 17.11 19.65
N LEU A 158 10.34 17.48 20.07
CA LEU A 158 11.08 18.59 19.49
C LEU A 158 11.31 18.39 17.98
N LEU A 159 11.85 17.22 17.60
CA LEU A 159 12.15 16.91 16.22
C LEU A 159 10.88 16.86 15.37
N ARG A 160 9.81 16.21 15.86
CA ARG A 160 8.52 16.15 15.17
C ARG A 160 7.96 17.54 14.90
N ALA A 161 7.93 18.41 15.91
CA ALA A 161 7.43 19.77 15.73
C ALA A 161 8.31 20.61 14.78
N ALA A 162 9.63 20.36 14.75
CA ALA A 162 10.54 21.03 13.81
C ALA A 162 10.32 20.56 12.37
N THR A 163 10.10 19.26 12.17
CA THR A 163 9.76 18.64 10.89
C THR A 163 8.43 19.15 10.35
N GLU A 164 7.38 19.20 11.19
CA GLU A 164 6.06 19.74 10.84
C GLU A 164 6.15 21.22 10.39
N ARG A 165 6.95 22.04 11.08
CA ARG A 165 7.20 23.44 10.67
C ARG A 165 7.94 23.56 9.35
N ALA A 166 8.74 22.56 8.99
CA ALA A 166 9.46 22.51 7.71
C ALA A 166 8.60 21.97 6.56
N GLY A 167 7.32 21.66 6.80
CA GLY A 167 6.37 21.17 5.80
C GLY A 167 6.41 19.66 5.57
N ILE A 168 6.94 18.89 6.53
CA ILE A 168 7.02 17.42 6.49
C ILE A 168 6.10 16.79 7.54
#